data_AF-A0A135VR32-F1
#
_entry.id   AF-A0A135VR32-F1
#
_cell.length_a   1.000
_cell.length_b   1.000
_cell.length_c   1.000
_cell.angle_alpha   90.00
_cell.angle_beta   90.00
_cell.angle_gamma   90.00
#
_symmetry.space_group_name_H-M   'P 1'
#
loop_
_entity.id
_entity.type
_entity.pdbx_description
1 polymer ?
#
loop_
_entity_poly.entity_id
_entity_poly.type
_entity_poly.pdbx_seq_one_letter_code
_entity_poly.pdbx_strand_id
1 'polypeptide(L)'
;MRRLNPKKLHVRFNPPTTEEVPIHPRTYTLTHSDRTGDLFLTIGPDYDRKQIRGWYTRLMRDEVLAEWKNDTEGPTLHVYCEVGRGLGSSSFRESVFRRELGLVLETFRFGDRKLFEKKSKLDQARIKVYFIARKPEESKVEEWGLMKDYT
;
A
#
# COMPACT_ATOMS: atom_id res chain seq x y z
N MET A 1 -8.60 0.24 17.73
CA MET A 1 -9.81 -0.07 16.93
C MET A 1 -9.35 -0.43 15.54
N ARG A 2 -9.78 -1.58 15.02
CA ARG A 2 -9.42 -2.03 13.68
C ARG A 2 -10.23 -1.22 12.65
N ARG A 3 -9.56 -0.58 11.69
CA ARG A 3 -10.17 0.25 10.64
C ARG A 3 -10.70 -0.61 9.50
N LEU A 4 -10.00 -1.69 9.19
CA LEU A 4 -10.33 -2.60 8.10
C LEU A 4 -11.59 -3.42 8.40
N ASN A 5 -12.52 -3.45 7.44
CA ASN A 5 -13.58 -4.44 7.36
C ASN A 5 -13.15 -5.58 6.40
N PRO A 6 -12.81 -6.79 6.90
CA PRO A 6 -12.32 -7.87 6.05
C PRO A 6 -13.32 -8.34 4.99
N LYS A 7 -14.63 -8.15 5.21
CA LYS A 7 -15.67 -8.54 4.24
C LYS A 7 -15.67 -7.66 2.97
N LYS A 8 -15.03 -6.50 3.05
CA LYS A 8 -14.91 -5.51 1.97
C LYS A 8 -13.57 -5.60 1.23
N LEU A 9 -12.68 -6.50 1.65
CA LEU A 9 -11.36 -6.65 1.07
C LEU A 9 -11.32 -7.84 0.13
N HIS A 10 -10.92 -7.59 -1.10
CA HIS A 10 -10.68 -8.59 -2.12
C HIS A 10 -9.18 -8.68 -2.39
N VAL A 11 -8.56 -9.79 -1.98
CA VAL A 11 -7.13 -10.03 -2.16
C VAL A 11 -6.90 -10.97 -3.34
N ARG A 12 -5.96 -10.62 -4.21
CA ARG A 12 -5.52 -11.45 -5.33
C ARG A 12 -4.01 -11.55 -5.34
N PHE A 13 -3.50 -12.75 -5.61
CA PHE A 13 -2.08 -13.00 -5.81
C PHE A 13 -1.77 -13.24 -7.28
N ASN A 14 -0.78 -12.53 -7.80
CA ASN A 14 -0.27 -12.74 -9.15
C ASN A 14 0.94 -13.70 -9.08
N PRO A 15 0.90 -14.86 -9.77
CA PRO A 15 2.02 -15.80 -9.79
C PRO A 15 3.34 -15.14 -10.22
N PRO A 16 4.49 -15.57 -9.68
CA PRO A 16 4.68 -16.72 -8.79
C PRO A 16 4.38 -16.41 -7.30
N THR A 17 3.88 -15.21 -6.99
CA THR A 17 3.54 -14.83 -5.62
C THR A 17 2.34 -15.61 -5.10
N THR A 18 2.44 -16.07 -3.86
CA THR A 18 1.40 -16.75 -3.09
C THR A 18 1.24 -16.06 -1.74
N GLU A 19 0.32 -16.56 -0.91
CA GLU A 19 0.08 -16.07 0.45
C GLU A 19 1.29 -16.18 1.37
N GLU A 20 2.30 -17.00 1.05
CA GLU A 20 3.44 -17.29 1.93
C GLU A 20 4.82 -16.99 1.32
N VAL A 21 4.93 -16.91 -0.01
CA VAL A 21 6.22 -16.72 -0.72
C VAL A 21 6.02 -16.02 -2.06
N PRO A 22 7.07 -15.39 -2.63
CA PRO A 22 8.30 -14.96 -1.96
C PRO A 22 8.07 -13.65 -1.18
N ILE A 23 9.00 -13.29 -0.29
CA ILE A 23 9.04 -11.95 0.35
C ILE A 23 9.56 -10.90 -0.63
N HIS A 24 10.46 -11.29 -1.54
CA HIS A 24 11.04 -10.41 -2.54
C HIS A 24 11.27 -11.15 -3.86
N PRO A 25 10.95 -10.55 -5.02
CA PRO A 25 10.16 -9.32 -5.17
C PRO A 25 8.71 -9.53 -4.68
N ARG A 26 8.16 -8.52 -4.00
CA ARG A 26 6.76 -8.51 -3.55
C ARG A 26 6.27 -7.07 -3.46
N THR A 27 5.25 -6.79 -4.25
CA THR A 27 4.63 -5.49 -4.41
C THR A 27 3.14 -5.57 -4.12
N TYR A 28 2.55 -4.43 -3.82
CA TYR A 28 1.15 -4.25 -3.51
C TYR A 28 0.57 -3.19 -4.43
N THR A 29 -0.61 -3.46 -4.97
CA THR A 29 -1.42 -2.49 -5.71
C THR A 29 -2.79 -2.46 -5.05
N LEU A 30 -3.08 -1.38 -4.34
CA LEU A 30 -4.36 -1.16 -3.67
C LEU A 30 -5.17 -0.11 -4.43
N THR A 31 -6.40 -0.45 -4.76
CA THR A 31 -7.42 0.49 -5.23
C THR A 31 -8.69 0.34 -4.42
N HIS A 32 -9.55 1.35 -4.45
CA HIS A 32 -10.83 1.30 -3.75
C HIS A 32 -11.98 1.73 -4.66
N SER A 33 -13.20 1.35 -4.28
CA SER A 33 -14.43 1.74 -4.94
C SER A 33 -15.20 2.70 -4.03
N ASP A 34 -15.25 3.99 -4.38
CA ASP A 34 -16.05 4.98 -3.63
C ASP A 34 -17.54 4.60 -3.55
N ARG A 35 -18.05 3.90 -4.57
CA ARG A 35 -19.46 3.49 -4.64
C ARG A 35 -19.80 2.39 -3.64
N THR A 36 -18.92 1.42 -3.44
CA THR A 36 -19.21 0.23 -2.62
C THR A 36 -18.43 0.20 -1.31
N GLY A 37 -17.37 0.99 -1.18
CA GLY A 37 -16.41 0.93 -0.10
C GLY A 37 -15.52 -0.33 -0.15
N ASP A 38 -15.51 -1.06 -1.27
CA ASP A 38 -14.68 -2.25 -1.42
C ASP A 38 -13.22 -1.86 -1.69
N LEU A 39 -12.30 -2.65 -1.12
CA LEU A 39 -10.86 -2.55 -1.30
C LEU A 39 -10.39 -3.72 -2.17
N PHE A 40 -9.57 -3.42 -3.16
CA PHE A 40 -8.99 -4.42 -4.06
C PHE A 40 -7.48 -4.39 -3.93
N LEU A 41 -6.93 -5.45 -3.36
CA LEU A 41 -5.50 -5.60 -3.15
C LEU A 41 -4.94 -6.68 -4.07
N THR A 42 -4.03 -6.28 -4.96
CA THR A 42 -3.22 -7.25 -5.72
C THR A 42 -1.82 -7.31 -5.15
N ILE A 43 -1.32 -8.53 -4.94
CA ILE A 43 0.01 -8.81 -4.41
C ILE A 43 0.78 -9.64 -5.43
N GLY A 44 1.96 -9.21 -5.84
CA GLY A 44 2.68 -9.84 -6.96
C GLY A 44 4.15 -9.44 -7.03
N PRO A 45 4.90 -9.96 -8.02
CA PRO A 45 6.30 -9.56 -8.23
C PRO A 45 6.41 -8.10 -8.74
N ASP A 46 5.36 -7.59 -9.40
CA ASP A 46 5.29 -6.25 -9.99
C ASP A 46 3.91 -5.62 -9.73
N TYR A 47 3.84 -4.28 -9.78
CA TYR A 47 2.59 -3.54 -9.66
C TYR A 47 1.57 -3.95 -10.74
N ASP A 48 0.30 -4.09 -10.36
CA ASP A 48 -0.76 -4.45 -11.30
C ASP A 48 -1.16 -3.25 -12.17
N ARG A 49 -0.48 -3.13 -13.31
CA ARG A 49 -0.75 -2.10 -14.32
C ARG A 49 -2.15 -2.18 -14.92
N LYS A 50 -2.80 -3.35 -14.91
CA LYS A 50 -4.18 -3.49 -15.41
C LYS A 50 -5.16 -2.90 -14.41
N GLN A 51 -4.94 -3.13 -13.11
CA GLN A 51 -5.77 -2.59 -12.04
C GLN A 51 -5.77 -1.06 -12.02
N ILE A 52 -4.61 -0.42 -12.22
CA ILE A 52 -4.50 1.06 -12.23
C ILE A 52 -4.77 1.71 -13.60
N ARG A 53 -5.16 0.92 -14.62
CA ARG A 53 -5.44 1.40 -15.99
C ARG A 53 -6.88 1.91 -16.15
N GLY A 54 -7.75 1.75 -15.15
CA GLY A 54 -9.11 2.31 -15.18
C GLY A 54 -9.12 3.82 -15.38
N TRP A 55 -10.06 4.33 -16.18
CA TRP A 55 -10.22 5.78 -16.39
C TRP A 55 -10.46 6.52 -15.06
N TYR A 56 -11.22 5.91 -14.15
CA TYR A 56 -11.52 6.45 -12.84
C TYR A 56 -10.27 6.54 -11.96
N THR A 57 -9.53 5.44 -11.80
CA THR A 57 -8.27 5.41 -11.05
C THR A 57 -7.25 6.41 -11.61
N ARG A 58 -7.16 6.56 -12.93
CA ARG A 58 -6.29 7.57 -13.54
C ARG A 58 -6.70 9.01 -13.25
N LEU A 59 -8.00 9.26 -13.08
CA LEU A 59 -8.55 10.57 -12.75
C LEU A 59 -8.36 10.88 -11.25
N MET A 60 -8.68 9.92 -10.38
CA MET A 60 -8.62 10.11 -8.93
C MET A 60 -7.21 9.98 -8.36
N ARG A 61 -6.36 9.15 -8.99
CA ARG A 61 -4.99 8.85 -8.55
C ARG A 61 -4.90 8.38 -7.10
N ASP A 62 -5.94 7.67 -6.67
CA ASP A 62 -6.14 7.20 -5.30
C ASP A 62 -5.54 5.81 -5.07
N GLU A 63 -4.89 5.22 -6.09
CA GLU A 63 -4.13 4.00 -5.92
C GLU A 63 -2.99 4.19 -4.91
N VAL A 64 -2.79 3.19 -4.06
CA VAL A 64 -1.61 3.11 -3.20
C VAL A 64 -0.77 1.92 -3.64
N LEU A 65 0.49 2.20 -3.94
CA LEU A 65 1.47 1.20 -4.32
C LEU A 65 2.41 0.95 -3.15
N ALA A 66 2.88 -0.27 -2.98
CA ALA A 66 3.94 -0.53 -2.00
C ALA A 66 4.86 -1.67 -2.45
N GLU A 67 6.07 -1.70 -1.93
CA GLU A 67 7.03 -2.77 -2.18
C GLU A 67 7.89 -3.07 -0.96
N TRP A 68 8.31 -4.32 -0.85
CA TRP A 68 9.32 -4.73 0.12
C TRP A 68 10.72 -4.48 -0.41
N LYS A 69 11.50 -3.69 0.35
CA LYS A 69 12.95 -3.52 0.14
C LYS A 69 13.73 -4.06 1.31
N ASN A 70 14.98 -4.45 1.05
CA ASN A 70 15.96 -4.71 2.08
C ASN A 70 16.87 -3.49 2.16
N ASP A 71 16.65 -2.66 3.18
CA ASP A 71 17.57 -1.58 3.53
C ASP A 71 18.67 -2.14 4.45
N THR A 72 19.69 -1.33 4.77
CA THR A 72 20.82 -1.75 5.63
C THR A 72 20.40 -2.25 7.01
N GLU A 73 19.27 -1.76 7.53
CA GLU A 73 18.72 -2.14 8.83
C GLU A 73 17.73 -3.32 8.78
N GLY A 74 17.47 -3.85 7.58
CA GLY A 74 16.56 -4.98 7.36
C GLY A 74 15.39 -4.66 6.43
N PRO A 75 14.37 -5.54 6.40
CA PRO A 75 13.19 -5.37 5.57
C PRO A 75 12.46 -4.07 5.93
N THR A 76 12.15 -3.28 4.92
CA THR A 76 11.39 -2.03 5.04
C THR A 76 10.27 -2.06 4.00
N LEU A 77 9.05 -1.73 4.42
CA LEU A 77 7.92 -1.55 3.51
C LEU A 77 7.95 -0.11 3.00
N HIS A 78 8.07 0.06 1.69
CA HIS A 78 8.01 1.36 1.03
C HIS A 78 6.62 1.53 0.43
N VAL A 79 5.91 2.59 0.81
CA VAL A 79 4.54 2.89 0.37
C VAL A 79 4.56 4.19 -0.43
N TYR A 80 3.89 4.21 -1.58
CA TYR A 80 3.90 5.31 -2.53
C TYR A 80 2.49 5.86 -2.72
N CYS A 81 2.33 7.16 -2.46
CA CYS A 81 1.09 7.92 -2.60
C CYS A 81 1.31 9.05 -3.61
N GLU A 82 0.57 9.06 -4.72
CA GLU A 82 0.64 10.12 -5.73
C GLU A 82 -0.19 11.34 -5.32
N VAL A 83 0.49 12.41 -4.92
CA VAL A 83 -0.13 13.68 -4.49
C VAL A 83 0.02 14.78 -5.53
N GLY A 84 0.92 14.63 -6.51
CA GLY A 84 1.16 15.61 -7.57
C GLY A 84 0.17 15.56 -8.74
N ARG A 85 -0.68 14.53 -8.80
CA ARG A 85 -1.66 14.30 -9.87
C ARG A 85 -3.01 13.89 -9.29
N GLY A 86 -4.05 14.03 -10.09
CA GLY A 86 -5.43 13.70 -9.73
C GLY A 86 -6.23 14.93 -9.30
N LEU A 87 -7.44 14.72 -8.81
CA LEU A 87 -8.31 15.80 -8.34
C LEU A 87 -7.85 16.35 -6.97
N GLY A 88 -7.87 17.68 -6.83
CA GLY A 88 -7.46 18.41 -5.63
C GLY A 88 -6.02 18.93 -5.66
N SER A 89 -5.66 19.79 -4.69
CA SER A 89 -4.27 20.25 -4.50
C SER A 89 -3.41 19.16 -3.86
N SER A 90 -2.09 19.23 -4.05
CA SER A 90 -1.16 18.27 -3.42
C SER A 90 -1.33 18.24 -1.90
N SER A 91 -1.48 19.41 -1.25
CA SER A 91 -1.68 19.50 0.20
C SER A 91 -2.98 18.83 0.67
N PHE A 92 -4.07 19.01 -0.07
CA PHE A 92 -5.33 18.34 0.22
C PHE A 92 -5.18 16.83 0.07
N ARG A 93 -4.56 16.37 -1.01
CA ARG A 93 -4.34 14.93 -1.27
C ARG A 93 -3.46 14.29 -0.23
N GLU A 94 -2.36 14.95 0.18
CA GLU A 94 -1.54 14.49 1.30
C GLU A 94 -2.39 14.30 2.57
N SER A 95 -3.27 15.27 2.90
CA SER A 95 -4.13 15.17 4.09
C SER A 95 -5.09 13.98 4.03
N VAL A 96 -5.62 13.67 2.85
CA VAL A 96 -6.49 12.51 2.61
C VAL A 96 -5.68 11.22 2.82
N PHE A 97 -4.51 11.10 2.18
CA PHE A 97 -3.68 9.91 2.36
C PHE A 97 -3.25 9.71 3.83
N ARG A 98 -2.85 10.78 4.54
CA ARG A 98 -2.52 10.67 5.98
C ARG A 98 -3.69 10.14 6.80
N ARG A 99 -4.91 10.55 6.48
CA ARG A 99 -6.11 10.03 7.17
C ARG A 99 -6.35 8.55 6.87
N GLU A 100 -6.15 8.11 5.63
CA GLU A 100 -6.47 6.75 5.20
C GLU A 100 -5.31 5.74 5.37
N LEU A 101 -4.07 6.19 5.60
CA LEU A 101 -2.89 5.31 5.66
C LEU A 101 -3.01 4.20 6.71
N GLY A 102 -3.68 4.45 7.84
CA GLY A 102 -3.95 3.39 8.81
C GLY A 102 -4.74 2.22 8.21
N LEU A 103 -5.77 2.50 7.41
CA LEU A 103 -6.56 1.48 6.72
C LEU A 103 -5.72 0.75 5.65
N VAL A 104 -4.91 1.50 4.90
CA VAL A 104 -4.02 0.96 3.87
C VAL A 104 -3.02 -0.03 4.46
N LEU A 105 -2.37 0.32 5.57
CA LEU A 105 -1.36 -0.50 6.21
C LEU A 105 -1.98 -1.75 6.88
N GLU A 106 -3.15 -1.61 7.51
CA GLU A 106 -3.94 -2.76 7.96
C GLU A 106 -4.33 -3.69 6.80
N THR A 107 -4.64 -3.12 5.63
CA THR A 107 -4.98 -3.88 4.41
C THR A 107 -3.80 -4.68 3.89
N PHE A 108 -2.60 -4.09 3.80
CA PHE A 108 -1.40 -4.80 3.40
C PHE A 108 -1.04 -5.92 4.37
N ARG A 109 -1.07 -5.62 5.68
CA ARG A 109 -0.78 -6.61 6.71
C ARG A 109 -1.77 -7.78 6.68
N PHE A 110 -3.06 -7.49 6.60
CA PHE A 110 -4.09 -8.54 6.58
C PHE A 110 -4.10 -9.33 5.27
N GLY A 111 -3.83 -8.68 4.14
CA GLY A 111 -3.68 -9.33 2.84
C GLY A 111 -2.57 -10.38 2.84
N ASP A 112 -1.50 -10.11 3.57
CA ASP A 112 -0.35 -11.01 3.75
C ASP A 112 -0.31 -11.73 5.10
N ARG A 113 -1.44 -11.88 5.78
CA ARG A 113 -1.47 -12.47 7.13
C ARG A 113 -0.72 -13.81 7.25
N LYS A 114 -0.84 -14.71 6.26
CA LYS A 114 -0.12 -15.99 6.25
C LYS A 114 1.39 -15.82 6.10
N LEU A 115 1.83 -14.83 5.32
CA LEU A 115 3.24 -14.47 5.22
C LEU A 115 3.76 -13.98 6.57
N PHE A 116 3.02 -13.09 7.26
CA PHE A 116 3.39 -12.58 8.57
C PHE A 116 3.39 -13.67 9.65
N GLU A 117 2.43 -14.59 9.63
CA GLU A 117 2.41 -15.79 10.50
C GLU A 117 3.68 -16.63 10.32
N LYS A 118 4.10 -16.85 9.06
CA LYS A 118 5.30 -17.64 8.72
C LYS A 118 6.61 -16.89 8.96
N LYS A 119 6.60 -15.56 8.89
CA LYS A 119 7.78 -14.68 8.90
C LYS A 119 7.58 -13.52 9.87
N SER A 120 7.39 -13.85 11.15
CA SER A 120 7.15 -12.88 12.22
C SER A 120 8.18 -11.76 12.35
N LYS A 121 9.40 -11.92 11.82
CA LYS A 121 10.40 -10.83 11.72
C LYS A 121 9.90 -9.61 10.93
N LEU A 122 8.96 -9.81 9.98
CA LEU A 122 8.36 -8.72 9.22
C LEU A 122 7.54 -7.76 10.11
N ASP A 123 7.12 -8.18 11.30
CA ASP A 123 6.41 -7.33 12.26
C ASP A 123 7.26 -6.16 12.77
N GLN A 124 8.58 -6.32 12.76
CA GLN A 124 9.53 -5.27 13.13
C GLN A 124 10.00 -4.46 11.92
N ALA A 125 9.46 -4.71 10.73
CA ALA A 125 9.81 -3.92 9.56
C ALA A 125 9.30 -2.48 9.70
N ARG A 126 10.18 -1.52 9.37
CA ARG A 126 9.85 -0.10 9.31
C ARG A 126 8.98 0.19 8.08
N ILE A 127 8.17 1.23 8.19
CA ILE A 127 7.31 1.70 7.11
C ILE A 127 7.77 3.10 6.69
N LYS A 128 8.12 3.24 5.41
CA LYS A 128 8.43 4.53 4.79
C LYS A 128 7.33 4.88 3.80
N VAL A 129 6.68 6.02 4.00
CA VAL A 129 5.64 6.52 3.11
C VAL A 129 6.18 7.68 2.29
N TYR A 130 6.05 7.57 0.98
CA TYR A 130 6.48 8.54 -0.02
C TYR A 130 5.26 9.26 -0.58
N PHE A 131 5.13 10.54 -0.26
CA PHE A 131 4.15 11.43 -0.90
C PHE A 131 4.80 12.05 -2.14
N ILE A 132 4.50 11.48 -3.30
CA ILE A 132 5.12 11.83 -4.58
C ILE A 132 4.41 13.07 -5.15
N ALA A 133 5.12 14.19 -5.15
CA ALA A 133 4.66 15.43 -5.74
C ALA A 133 4.98 15.48 -7.25
N ARG A 134 4.40 16.47 -7.95
CA ARG A 134 4.66 16.65 -9.39
C ARG A 134 6.11 17.02 -9.67
N LYS A 135 6.70 17.78 -8.75
CA LYS A 135 8.12 18.12 -8.72
C LYS A 135 8.81 17.23 -7.67
N PRO A 136 9.83 16.44 -8.04
CA PRO A 136 10.48 15.53 -7.10
C PRO A 136 11.00 16.19 -5.82
N GLU A 137 11.51 17.41 -5.92
CA GLU A 137 12.03 18.20 -4.80
C GLU A 137 10.96 18.61 -3.77
N GLU A 138 9.68 18.58 -4.14
CA GLU A 138 8.55 18.84 -3.25
C GLU A 138 8.00 17.55 -2.60
N SER A 139 8.52 16.38 -2.99
CA SER A 139 8.08 15.09 -2.45
C SER A 139 8.53 14.91 -1.00
N LYS A 140 7.70 14.24 -0.20
CA LYS A 140 7.96 14.02 1.23
C LYS A 140 8.10 12.54 1.52
N VAL A 141 8.98 12.22 2.47
CA VAL A 141 9.12 10.88 3.03
C VAL A 141 8.83 10.95 4.52
N GLU A 142 7.93 10.10 4.99
CA GLU A 142 7.54 10.02 6.39
C GLU A 142 7.75 8.60 6.92
N GLU A 143 8.14 8.49 8.19
CA GLU A 143 8.16 7.21 8.89
C GLU A 143 6.82 6.96 9.57
N TRP A 144 6.26 5.78 9.35
CA TRP A 144 4.91 5.42 9.80
C TRP A 144 4.92 4.25 10.80
N GLY A 145 6.01 4.14 11.59
CA GLY A 145 6.15 3.10 12.61
C GLY A 145 6.50 1.73 12.04
N LEU A 146 6.01 0.68 12.71
CA LEU A 146 6.34 -0.71 12.42
C LEU A 146 5.10 -1.48 11.93
N MET A 147 5.30 -2.55 11.16
CA MET A 147 4.17 -3.36 10.66
C MET A 147 3.28 -3.92 11.77
N LYS A 148 3.81 -4.24 12.96
CA LYS A 148 3.02 -4.72 14.09
C LYS A 148 1.96 -3.72 14.60
N ASP A 149 2.15 -2.43 14.32
CA ASP A 149 1.27 -1.37 14.79
C ASP A 149 -0.08 -1.35 14.02
N TYR A 150 -0.20 -2.15 12.94
CA TYR A 150 -1.36 -2.16 12.03
C TYR A 150 -2.07 -3.53 11.96
N THR A 151 -2.26 -4.18 13.12
CA THR A 151 -2.89 -5.52 13.28
C THR A 151 -4.43 -5.50 13.30
#